data_AF-A0A9E1WQM4-F1
#
_entry.id   AF-A0A9E1WQM4-F1
#
_cell.length_a   1.000
_cell.length_b   1.000
_cell.length_c   1.000
_cell.angle_alpha   90.00
_cell.angle_beta   90.00
_cell.angle_gamma   90.00
#
_symmetry.space_group_name_H-M   'P 1'
#
loop_
_entity.id
_entity.type
_entity.pdbx_description
1 polymer ?
#
loop_
_entity_poly.entity_id
_entity_poly.type
_entity_poly.pdbx_seq_one_letter_code
_entity_poly.pdbx_strand_id
1 'polypeptide(L)' 'KFVDQSISTNTHYDPSQFEGSRVPMKLFLMDLLKAYKYGIKTLYYHTTRDGSGDDQNNSKQGDDDCEDGVCKL' A
#
# COMPACT_ATOMS: atom_id res chain seq x y z
N LYS A 1 -2.58 24.73 -0.30
CA LYS A 1 -2.87 23.52 -1.11
C LYS A 1 -4.36 23.23 -0.95
N PHE A 2 -5.12 23.25 -2.05
CA PHE A 2 -6.58 23.25 -1.99
C PHE A 2 -7.12 21.91 -2.49
N VAL A 3 -7.98 21.29 -1.67
CA VAL A 3 -8.82 20.15 -1.98
C VAL A 3 -10.16 20.43 -1.31
N ASP A 4 -11.24 20.36 -2.08
CA ASP A 4 -12.61 20.67 -1.67
C ASP A 4 -13.18 19.62 -0.69
N GLN A 5 -12.86 18.34 -0.92
CA GLN A 5 -13.38 17.22 -0.12
C GLN A 5 -12.28 16.60 0.74
N SER A 6 -11.72 15.48 0.29
CA SER A 6 -10.64 14.75 0.95
C SER A 6 -9.77 14.01 -0.07
N ILE A 7 -8.61 13.53 0.38
CA ILE A 7 -7.71 12.71 -0.43
C ILE A 7 -7.70 11.28 0.13
N SER A 8 -7.81 10.28 -0.73
CA SER A 8 -7.64 8.86 -0.38
C SER A 8 -6.15 8.54 -0.15
N THR A 9 -5.62 9.02 0.98
CA THR A 9 -4.23 8.77 1.36
C THR A 9 -4.07 7.34 1.90
N ASN A 10 -3.19 6.56 1.28
CA ASN A 10 -2.86 5.21 1.73
C ASN A 10 -1.63 5.24 2.65
N THR A 11 -1.56 4.30 3.58
CA THR A 11 -0.37 4.05 4.42
C THR A 11 0.23 2.71 4.03
N HIS A 12 1.52 2.69 3.70
CA HIS A 12 2.25 1.48 3.28
C HIS A 12 3.35 1.16 4.29
N TYR A 13 3.40 -0.09 4.75
CA TYR A 13 4.40 -0.57 5.70
C TYR A 13 5.11 -1.81 5.17
N ASP A 14 6.42 -1.86 5.39
CA ASP A 14 7.24 -3.00 5.01
C ASP A 14 7.82 -3.66 6.26
N PRO A 15 7.30 -4.82 6.69
CA PRO A 15 7.76 -5.55 7.87
C PRO A 15 9.24 -5.92 7.82
N SER A 16 9.83 -6.08 6.62
CA SER A 16 11.24 -6.47 6.45
C SER A 16 12.23 -5.42 6.94
N GLN A 17 11.78 -4.15 7.03
CA GLN A 17 12.61 -3.03 7.47
C GLN A 17 12.62 -2.86 9.00
N PHE A 18 11.87 -3.68 9.74
CA PHE A 18 11.73 -3.58 11.18
C PHE A 18 12.33 -4.80 11.89
N GLU A 19 12.96 -4.56 13.04
CA GLU A 19 13.50 -5.63 13.88
C GLU A 19 12.39 -6.59 14.32
N GLY A 20 12.57 -7.88 14.05
CA GLY A 20 11.58 -8.92 14.36
C GLY A 20 10.47 -9.07 13.32
N SER A 21 10.63 -8.52 12.11
CA SER A 21 9.70 -8.64 10.98
C SER A 21 8.26 -8.23 11.31
N ARG A 22 8.10 -7.30 12.26
CA ARG A 22 6.82 -6.82 12.75
C ARG A 22 6.85 -5.30 12.81
N VAL A 23 5.79 -4.69 12.30
CA VAL A 23 5.64 -3.24 12.35
C VAL A 23 5.25 -2.83 13.78
N PRO A 24 6.01 -1.95 14.45
CA PRO A 24 5.72 -1.58 15.83
C PRO A 24 4.50 -0.65 15.90
N MET A 25 3.58 -0.93 16.84
CA MET A 25 2.35 -0.13 17.04
C MET A 25 2.63 1.37 17.31
N LYS A 26 3.78 1.68 17.91
CA LYS A 26 4.22 3.06 18.14
C LYS A 26 4.37 3.85 16.84
N LEU A 27 4.81 3.21 15.76
CA LEU A 27 4.98 3.83 14.45
C LEU A 27 3.63 4.24 13.86
N PHE A 28 2.63 3.34 13.91
CA PHE A 28 1.26 3.63 13.45
C PHE A 28 0.66 4.84 14.15
N LEU A 29 0.83 4.92 15.47
CA LEU A 29 0.30 6.05 16.24
C LEU A 29 1.02 7.36 15.91
N MET A 30 2.34 7.32 15.71
CA MET A 30 3.10 8.50 15.28
C MET A 30 2.65 8.99 13.91
N ASP A 31 2.39 8.09 12.96
CA ASP A 31 1.97 8.47 11.61
C ASP A 31 0.52 8.96 11.57
N LEU A 32 -0.37 8.43 12.41
CA LEU A 32 -1.70 8.98 12.62
C LEU A 32 -1.64 10.42 13.15
N LEU A 33 -0.78 10.67 14.15
CA LEU A 33 -0.58 12.02 14.71
C LEU A 33 0.05 12.97 13.69
N LYS A 34 0.98 12.50 12.84
CA LYS A 34 1.53 13.30 11.74
C LYS A 34 0.46 13.61 10.69
N ALA A 35 -0.37 12.64 10.30
CA ALA A 35 -1.45 12.84 9.37
C ALA A 35 -2.41 13.93 9.87
N TYR A 36 -2.76 13.88 11.16
CA TYR A 36 -3.54 14.92 11.81
C TYR A 36 -2.84 16.29 11.78
N LYS A 37 -1.55 16.34 12.14
CA LYS A 37 -0.74 17.58 12.14
C LYS A 37 -0.67 18.23 10.75
N TYR A 38 -0.61 17.44 9.68
CA TYR A 38 -0.55 17.92 8.30
C TYR A 38 -1.93 18.15 7.66
N GLY A 39 -3.02 17.96 8.41
CA GLY A 39 -4.38 18.21 7.93
C GLY A 39 -4.89 17.18 6.94
N ILE A 40 -4.36 15.95 6.97
CA ILE A 40 -4.89 14.84 6.18
C ILE A 40 -6.22 14.42 6.80
N LYS A 41 -7.29 14.49 6.00
CA LYS A 41 -8.66 14.25 6.48
C LYS A 41 -9.05 12.77 6.47
N THR A 42 -8.55 11.98 5.52
CA THR A 42 -8.89 10.55 5.40
C THR A 42 -7.67 9.70 5.10
N LEU A 43 -7.59 8.55 5.76
CA LEU A 43 -6.69 7.46 5.42
C LEU A 43 -7.54 6.32 4.85
N TYR A 44 -7.19 5.83 3.67
CA TYR A 44 -8.03 4.88 2.92
C TYR A 44 -7.55 3.45 3.09
N TYR A 45 -6.45 3.06 2.45
CA TYR A 45 -5.90 1.71 2.61
C TYR A 45 -4.66 1.64 3.50
N HIS A 46 -4.60 0.55 4.25
CA HIS A 46 -3.43 0.10 4.96
C HIS A 46 -2.82 -1.08 4.22
N THR A 47 -1.72 -0.85 3.51
CA THR A 47 -1.01 -1.90 2.79
C THR A 47 0.22 -2.33 3.58
N THR A 48 0.36 -3.63 3.82
CA THR A 48 1.55 -4.22 4.43
C THR A 48 2.20 -5.12 3.39
N ARG A 49 3.50 -4.91 3.11
CA ARG A 49 4.26 -5.77 2.21
C ARG A 49 4.42 -7.15 2.87
N ASP A 50 3.83 -8.17 2.29
CA ASP A 50 3.90 -9.57 2.72
C ASP A 50 4.99 -10.37 1.98
N GLY A 51 5.67 -9.75 1.01
CA GLY A 51 6.79 -10.33 0.27
C GLY A 51 6.39 -11.16 -0.95
N SER A 52 5.10 -11.24 -1.29
CA SER A 52 4.58 -12.09 -2.38
C SER A 52 4.89 -11.60 -3.82
N GLY A 53 5.74 -10.58 -3.96
CA GLY A 53 6.20 -10.04 -5.25
C GLY A 53 7.64 -10.41 -5.66
N ASP A 54 8.47 -10.97 -4.77
CA ASP A 54 9.86 -11.31 -5.10
C ASP A 54 10.00 -12.70 -5.78
N ASP A 55 8.98 -13.56 -5.70
CA ASP A 55 8.97 -14.87 -6.39
C ASP A 55 8.52 -14.81 -7.86
N GLN A 56 7.94 -13.70 -8.33
CA GLN A 56 7.45 -13.59 -9.71
C GLN A 56 8.52 -13.15 -10.73
N ASN A 57 9.71 -12.74 -10.30
CA ASN A 57 10.75 -12.26 -11.22
C ASN A 57 11.71 -13.36 -11.71
N ASN A 58 11.47 -14.63 -11.37
CA ASN A 58 12.36 -15.73 -11.76
C ASN A 58 11.67 -16.96 -12.38
N SER A 59 10.40 -16.86 -12.76
CA SER A 59 9.74 -17.89 -13.56
C SER A 59 8.52 -17.35 -14.30
N LYS A 60 8.50 -17.62 -15.62
CA LYS A 60 7.37 -17.55 -16.57
C LYS A 60 7.35 -16.37 -17.55
N GLN A 61 8.17 -16.53 -18.57
CA GLN A 61 7.72 -16.49 -19.97
C GLN A 61 6.44 -17.35 -20.11
N GLY A 62 5.35 -16.80 -20.66
CA GLY A 62 4.17 -17.58 -21.04
C GLY A 62 2.90 -16.76 -21.07
N ASP A 63 2.29 -16.73 -22.25
CA ASP A 63 1.14 -15.95 -22.67
C ASP A 63 -0.18 -16.28 -21.94
N ASP A 64 -1.14 -15.37 -22.10
CA ASP A 64 -2.59 -15.52 -21.91
C ASP A 64 -3.14 -15.70 -20.48
N ASP A 65 -3.49 -14.59 -19.83
CA ASP A 65 -4.65 -14.59 -18.93
C ASP A 65 -5.50 -13.34 -19.13
N CYS A 66 -6.69 -13.58 -19.69
CA CYS A 66 -7.73 -12.60 -19.95
C CYS A 66 -8.37 -12.15 -18.63
N GLU A 67 -7.78 -11.16 -17.97
CA GLU A 67 -8.39 -10.47 -16.83
C GLU A 67 -8.59 -9.00 -17.18
N ASP A 68 -9.76 -8.70 -17.77
CA ASP A 68 -10.60 -7.50 -17.56
C ASP A 68 -11.53 -7.32 -18.77
N GLY A 69 -12.71 -7.94 -18.74
CA GLY A 69 -13.98 -7.46 -19.31
C GLY A 69 -14.12 -6.97 -20.76
N VAL A 70 -13.09 -7.00 -21.61
CA VAL A 70 -13.13 -6.53 -23.00
C VAL A 70 -12.33 -7.47 -23.90
N CYS A 71 -13.00 -8.52 -24.41
CA CYS A 71 -12.52 -9.17 -25.62
C CYS A 71 -12.61 -8.16 -26.77
N LYS A 72 -11.46 -7.81 -27.36
CA LYS A 72 -11.43 -7.20 -28.69
C LYS A 72 -12.04 -8.18 -29.69
N LEU A 73 -12.93 -7.67 -30.53
CA LEU A 73 -13.52 -8.37 -31.68
C LEU A 73 -12.44 -8.76 -32.69
#